data_AF-A0A1X6WZA9-F1
#
_entry.id   AF-A0A1X6WZA9-F1
#
_cell.length_a   1.000
_cell.length_b   1.000
_cell.length_c   1.000
_cell.angle_alpha   90.00
_cell.angle_beta   90.00
_cell.angle_gamma   90.00
#
_symmetry.space_group_name_H-M   'P 1'
#
loop_
_entity.id
_entity.type
_entity.pdbx_description
1 polymer ?
#
loop_
_entity_poly.entity_id
_entity_poly.type
_entity_poly.pdbx_seq_one_letter_code
_entity_poly.pdbx_strand_id
1 'polypeptide(L)'
;MYLTHPGLEYAAYWVLHAIALIAPVLLVWGLGYRPTWRGYAVSFAATLLWALVAMTANALTGANYAYVSRAPEGPSILDLLGGWPLYLLWEAVLIALVWALMTWPHTALARRRGEDALGAGGLVTRAAW
;
A
#
# COMPACT_ATOMS: atom_id res chain seq x y z
N MET A 1 19.93 -14.73 -6.50
CA MET A 1 19.78 -16.19 -6.44
C MET A 1 18.48 -16.52 -7.14
N TYR A 2 18.53 -16.82 -8.44
CA TYR A 2 17.39 -17.44 -9.12
C TYR A 2 17.36 -18.90 -8.64
N LEU A 3 16.27 -19.32 -8.00
CA LEU A 3 15.93 -20.71 -7.84
C LEU A 3 15.82 -21.36 -9.22
N THR A 4 15.97 -22.67 -9.28
CA THR A 4 16.17 -23.48 -10.50
C THR A 4 15.09 -23.39 -11.60
N HIS A 5 14.03 -22.60 -11.45
CA HIS A 5 12.88 -22.53 -12.37
C HIS A 5 12.47 -21.09 -12.74
N PRO A 6 13.15 -20.46 -13.73
CA PRO A 6 12.97 -19.04 -14.06
C PRO A 6 11.53 -18.62 -14.41
N GLY A 7 10.79 -19.49 -15.11
CA GLY A 7 9.39 -19.22 -15.48
C GLY A 7 8.45 -19.18 -14.27
N LEU A 8 8.67 -20.06 -13.29
CA LEU A 8 7.88 -20.09 -12.07
C LEU A 8 8.17 -18.87 -11.20
N GLU A 9 9.42 -18.43 -11.13
CA GLU A 9 9.82 -17.22 -10.38
C GLU A 9 9.23 -15.95 -10.99
N TYR A 10 9.28 -15.84 -12.32
CA TYR A 10 8.65 -14.75 -13.04
C TYR A 10 7.14 -14.73 -12.77
N ALA A 11 6.46 -15.88 -12.89
CA ALA A 11 5.03 -15.98 -12.60
C ALA A 11 4.72 -15.63 -11.14
N ALA A 12 5.49 -16.16 -10.19
CA ALA A 12 5.31 -15.89 -8.77
C ALA A 12 5.51 -14.40 -8.44
N TYR A 13 6.53 -13.77 -9.01
CA TYR A 13 6.76 -12.33 -8.89
C TYR A 13 5.51 -11.56 -9.32
N TRP A 14 5.02 -11.78 -10.54
CA TRP A 14 3.88 -11.01 -11.06
C TRP A 14 2.57 -11.31 -10.35
N VAL A 15 2.33 -12.57 -9.96
CA VAL A 15 1.14 -12.96 -9.21
C VAL A 15 1.13 -12.30 -7.84
N LEU A 16 2.24 -12.35 -7.09
CA LEU A 16 2.33 -11.72 -5.77
C LEU A 16 2.17 -10.20 -5.86
N HIS A 17 2.77 -9.56 -6.88
CA HIS A 17 2.61 -8.12 -7.11
C HIS A 17 1.16 -7.76 -7.47
N ALA A 18 0.50 -8.54 -8.32
CA ALA A 18 -0.89 -8.32 -8.70
C ALA A 18 -1.84 -8.51 -7.51
N ILE A 19 -1.64 -9.55 -6.68
CA ILE A 19 -2.48 -9.83 -5.50
C ILE A 19 -2.42 -8.67 -4.50
N ALA A 20 -1.25 -8.06 -4.29
CA ALA A 20 -1.12 -6.92 -3.38
C ALA A 20 -2.02 -5.73 -3.77
N LEU A 21 -2.31 -5.57 -5.06
CA LEU A 21 -3.23 -4.54 -5.57
C LEU A 21 -4.69 -5.02 -5.62
N ILE A 22 -4.94 -6.25 -6.05
CA ILE A 22 -6.28 -6.79 -6.25
C ILE A 22 -6.99 -7.08 -4.92
N ALA A 23 -6.27 -7.59 -3.92
CA ALA A 23 -6.84 -7.95 -2.62
C ALA A 23 -7.60 -6.79 -1.95
N PRO A 24 -7.03 -5.58 -1.76
CA PRO A 24 -7.78 -4.48 -1.15
C PRO A 24 -8.99 -4.05 -1.99
N VAL A 25 -8.89 -4.09 -3.32
CA VAL A 25 -10.02 -3.80 -4.22
C VAL A 25 -11.17 -4.79 -4.00
N LEU A 26 -10.86 -6.09 -3.96
CA LEU A 26 -11.86 -7.14 -3.71
C LEU A 26 -12.44 -7.07 -2.31
N LEU A 27 -11.64 -6.77 -1.29
CA LEU A 27 -12.15 -6.58 0.06
C LEU A 27 -13.16 -5.43 0.11
N VAL A 28 -12.79 -4.27 -0.46
CA VAL A 28 -13.62 -3.06 -0.37
C VAL A 28 -14.88 -3.15 -1.21
N TRP A 29 -14.74 -3.46 -2.50
CA TRP A 29 -15.86 -3.44 -3.44
C TRP A 29 -16.51 -4.81 -3.64
N GLY A 30 -15.76 -5.91 -3.51
CA GLY A 30 -16.28 -7.27 -3.69
C GLY A 30 -16.95 -7.85 -2.44
N LEU A 31 -16.33 -7.67 -1.27
CA LEU A 31 -16.81 -8.24 0.00
C LEU A 31 -17.49 -7.24 0.93
N GLY A 32 -17.56 -5.97 0.51
CA GLY A 32 -18.27 -4.92 1.23
C GLY A 32 -17.58 -4.45 2.52
N TYR A 33 -16.26 -4.66 2.64
CA TYR A 33 -15.47 -4.08 3.72
C TYR A 33 -15.31 -2.58 3.50
N ARG A 34 -15.58 -1.79 4.54
CA ARG A 34 -15.56 -0.34 4.48
C ARG A 34 -14.40 0.18 5.33
N PRO A 35 -13.35 0.76 4.72
CA PRO A 35 -12.23 1.29 5.48
C PRO A 35 -12.68 2.44 6.36
N THR A 36 -12.15 2.51 7.59
CA THR A 36 -12.37 3.64 8.50
C THR A 36 -11.16 4.57 8.48
N TRP A 37 -11.32 5.81 8.95
CA TRP A 37 -10.19 6.74 9.09
C TRP A 37 -9.10 6.21 10.04
N ARG A 38 -9.47 5.40 11.05
CA ARG A 38 -8.51 4.71 11.92
C ARG A 38 -7.77 3.62 11.15
N GLY A 39 -8.48 2.80 10.37
CA GLY A 39 -7.88 1.81 9.47
C GLY A 39 -6.90 2.45 8.49
N TYR A 40 -7.32 3.54 7.84
CA TYR A 40 -6.48 4.35 6.97
C TYR A 40 -5.18 4.80 7.67
N ALA A 41 -5.27 5.41 8.85
CA ALA A 41 -4.11 5.92 9.57
C ALA A 41 -3.15 4.79 9.99
N VAL A 42 -3.69 3.66 10.46
CA VAL A 42 -2.88 2.48 10.82
C VAL A 42 -2.19 1.90 9.59
N SER A 43 -2.89 1.73 8.47
CA SER A 43 -2.30 1.24 7.23
C SER A 43 -1.21 2.15 6.71
N PHE A 44 -1.45 3.47 6.69
CA PHE A 44 -0.45 4.43 6.21
C PHE A 44 0.79 4.46 7.12
N ALA A 45 0.60 4.44 8.44
CA ALA A 45 1.70 4.33 9.39
C ALA A 45 2.50 3.02 9.22
N ALA A 46 1.81 1.89 8.97
CA ALA A 46 2.46 0.62 8.69
C ALA A 46 3.29 0.67 7.40
N THR A 47 2.82 1.35 6.36
CA THR A 47 3.58 1.57 5.11
C THR A 47 4.84 2.39 5.35
N LEU A 48 4.74 3.48 6.12
CA LEU A 48 5.92 4.29 6.49
C LEU A 48 6.92 3.48 7.33
N LEU A 49 6.44 2.70 8.30
CA LEU A 49 7.28 1.82 9.10
C LEU A 49 7.97 0.77 8.22
N TRP A 50 7.25 0.17 7.28
CA TRP A 50 7.83 -0.78 6.33
C TRP A 50 8.92 -0.13 5.47
N ALA A 51 8.70 1.11 5.00
CA ALA A 51 9.71 1.83 4.23
C ALA A 51 10.99 2.06 5.05
N LEU A 52 10.87 2.40 6.34
CA LEU A 52 12.01 2.50 7.25
C LEU A 52 12.75 1.16 7.43
N VAL A 53 12.01 0.05 7.54
CA VAL A 53 12.59 -1.30 7.60
C VAL A 53 13.35 -1.61 6.30
N ALA A 54 12.76 -1.31 5.15
CA ALA A 54 13.40 -1.51 3.85
C ALA A 54 14.67 -0.65 3.70
N MET A 55 14.63 0.62 4.10
CA MET A 55 15.81 1.50 4.11
C MET A 55 16.91 0.97 5.02
N THR A 56 16.55 0.41 6.18
CA THR A 56 17.51 -0.20 7.11
C THR A 56 18.14 -1.45 6.48
N ALA A 57 17.34 -2.33 5.87
CA ALA A 57 17.84 -3.50 5.18
C ALA A 57 18.75 -3.13 3.99
N ASN A 58 18.40 -2.10 3.22
CA ASN A 58 19.23 -1.55 2.15
C ASN A 58 20.57 -1.06 2.68
N ALA A 59 20.59 -0.33 3.80
CA ALA A 59 21.83 0.13 4.43
C ALA A 59 22.73 -1.03 4.88
N LEU A 60 22.15 -2.13 5.38
CA LEU A 60 22.89 -3.31 5.83
C LEU A 60 23.44 -4.16 4.68
N THR A 61 22.74 -4.19 3.55
CA THR A 61 23.05 -5.08 2.41
C THR A 61 23.74 -4.35 1.25
N GLY A 62 23.77 -3.02 1.25
CA GLY A 62 24.16 -2.20 0.10
C GLY A 62 23.14 -2.21 -1.04
N ALA A 63 21.97 -2.81 -0.84
CA ALA A 63 20.91 -2.87 -1.86
C ALA A 63 20.17 -1.53 -2.01
N ASN A 64 19.32 -1.44 -3.03
CA ASN A 64 18.37 -0.35 -3.19
C ASN A 64 16.97 -0.90 -3.51
N TYR A 65 16.49 -1.80 -2.66
CA TYR A 65 15.16 -2.38 -2.80
C TYR A 65 14.09 -1.28 -2.68
N ALA A 66 13.04 -1.40 -3.49
CA ALA A 66 11.96 -0.41 -3.63
C ALA A 66 12.42 1.01 -4.01
N TYR A 67 13.70 1.22 -4.35
CA TYR A 67 14.27 2.53 -4.62
C TYR A 67 14.04 3.56 -3.49
N VAL A 68 13.94 3.12 -2.23
CA VAL A 68 13.69 4.01 -1.09
C VAL A 68 14.98 4.65 -0.55
N SER A 69 16.15 4.13 -0.91
CA SER A 69 17.44 4.60 -0.40
C SER A 69 18.22 5.45 -1.39
N ARG A 70 17.95 5.32 -2.70
CA ARG A 70 18.55 6.11 -3.79
C ARG A 70 17.61 6.14 -4.99
N ALA A 71 17.73 7.17 -5.83
CA ALA A 71 17.09 7.19 -7.15
C ALA A 71 17.57 5.99 -8.02
N PRO A 72 16.72 5.50 -8.94
CA PRO A 72 17.13 4.51 -9.94
C PRO A 72 18.28 5.04 -10.82
N GLU A 73 19.15 4.15 -11.30
CA GLU A 73 20.29 4.54 -12.16
C GLU A 73 19.88 4.79 -13.62
N GLY A 74 18.75 4.22 -14.06
CA GLY A 74 18.18 4.42 -15.39
C GLY A 74 16.94 5.32 -15.38
N PRO A 75 16.45 5.73 -16.56
CA PRO A 75 15.25 6.56 -16.67
C PRO A 75 14.06 5.93 -15.95
N SER A 76 13.37 6.73 -15.15
CA SER A 76 12.27 6.28 -14.31
C SER A 76 11.12 7.27 -14.30
N ILE A 77 9.90 6.77 -14.07
CA ILE A 77 8.75 7.63 -13.81
C ILE A 77 8.95 8.48 -12.54
N LEU A 78 9.81 8.03 -11.62
CA LEU A 78 10.18 8.76 -10.41
C LEU A 78 10.89 10.07 -10.72
N ASP A 79 11.55 10.18 -11.86
CA ASP A 79 12.23 11.41 -12.28
C ASP A 79 11.23 12.56 -12.49
N LEU A 80 9.95 12.25 -12.77
CA LEU A 80 8.86 13.22 -12.86
C LEU A 80 8.50 13.83 -11.49
N LEU A 81 8.83 13.14 -10.39
CA LEU A 81 8.53 13.55 -9.03
C LEU A 81 9.72 14.26 -8.36
N GLY A 82 10.86 14.40 -9.06
CA GLY A 82 12.08 15.03 -8.57
C GLY A 82 13.09 14.05 -8.00
N GLY A 83 14.29 14.55 -7.64
CA GLY A 83 15.38 13.71 -7.14
C GLY A 83 15.13 13.13 -5.73
N TRP A 84 15.89 12.11 -5.35
CA TRP A 84 15.83 11.57 -3.99
C TRP A 84 16.25 12.65 -2.96
N PRO A 85 15.55 12.81 -1.81
CA PRO A 85 14.40 12.02 -1.34
C PRO A 85 13.03 12.64 -1.68
N LEU A 86 12.95 13.66 -2.53
CA LEU A 86 11.72 14.40 -2.80
C LEU A 86 10.62 13.54 -3.42
N TYR A 87 10.96 12.63 -4.35
CA TYR A 87 9.96 11.75 -4.92
C TYR A 87 9.30 10.85 -3.87
N LEU A 88 10.01 10.45 -2.80
CA LEU A 88 9.44 9.64 -1.72
C LEU A 88 8.33 10.40 -0.98
N LEU A 89 8.52 11.71 -0.80
CA LEU A 89 7.49 12.57 -0.21
C LEU A 89 6.26 12.64 -1.12
N TRP A 90 6.47 12.80 -2.43
CA TRP A 90 5.37 12.79 -3.40
C TRP A 90 4.66 11.45 -3.46
N GLU A 91 5.38 10.33 -3.45
CA GLU A 91 4.80 8.99 -3.36
C GLU A 91 3.95 8.83 -2.10
N ALA A 92 4.46 9.24 -0.94
CA ALA A 92 3.73 9.20 0.32
C ALA A 92 2.44 10.04 0.26
N VAL A 93 2.49 11.24 -0.32
CA VAL A 93 1.31 12.10 -0.51
C VAL A 93 0.30 11.47 -1.47
N LEU A 94 0.75 10.92 -2.60
CA LEU A 94 -0.12 10.30 -3.60
C LEU A 94 -0.80 9.04 -3.03
N ILE A 95 -0.07 8.19 -2.32
CA ILE A 95 -0.62 7.03 -1.62
C ILE A 95 -1.65 7.47 -0.58
N ALA A 96 -1.29 8.45 0.26
CA ALA A 96 -2.18 9.00 1.28
C ALA A 96 -3.46 9.57 0.67
N LEU A 97 -3.36 10.28 -0.47
CA LEU A 97 -4.49 10.87 -1.17
C LEU A 97 -5.40 9.79 -1.76
N VAL A 98 -4.85 8.83 -2.51
CA VAL A 98 -5.64 7.74 -3.12
C VAL A 98 -6.37 6.95 -2.05
N TRP A 99 -5.69 6.58 -0.96
CA TRP A 99 -6.31 5.83 0.13
C TRP A 99 -7.34 6.66 0.90
N ALA A 100 -7.12 7.96 1.05
CA ALA A 100 -8.12 8.86 1.63
C ALA A 100 -9.37 8.96 0.74
N LEU A 101 -9.21 9.04 -0.58
CA LEU A 101 -10.30 9.03 -1.55
C LEU A 101 -11.05 7.68 -1.57
N MET A 102 -10.37 6.57 -1.33
CA MET A 102 -11.03 5.27 -1.11
C MET A 102 -11.80 5.25 0.23
N THR A 103 -11.29 5.89 1.27
CA THR A 103 -11.88 5.87 2.63
C THR A 103 -13.06 6.84 2.79
N TRP A 104 -12.99 7.99 2.13
CA TRP A 104 -13.95 9.08 2.28
C TRP A 104 -15.40 8.69 1.99
N PRO A 105 -15.75 8.06 0.84
CA PRO A 105 -17.13 7.75 0.50
C PRO A 105 -17.79 6.84 1.54
N HIS A 106 -17.02 5.89 2.08
CA HIS A 106 -17.54 4.93 3.04
C HIS A 106 -17.81 5.57 4.40
N THR A 107 -16.92 6.44 4.88
CA THR A 107 -17.11 7.11 6.18
C THR A 107 -18.17 8.20 6.16
N ALA A 108 -18.36 8.88 5.02
CA ALA A 108 -19.45 9.85 4.83
C ALA A 108 -20.83 9.17 4.76
N LEU A 109 -20.91 7.97 4.20
CA LEU A 109 -22.16 7.20 4.05
C LEU A 109 -22.48 6.29 5.26
N ALA A 110 -21.47 5.89 6.03
CA ALA A 110 -21.59 5.03 7.22
C ALA A 110 -22.42 5.66 8.34
N ARG A 111 -22.42 7.00 8.46
CA ARG A 111 -23.24 7.75 9.44
C ARG A 111 -24.75 7.49 9.29
N ARG A 112 -25.20 6.87 8.20
CA ARG A 112 -26.62 6.57 7.93
C ARG A 112 -26.98 5.07 7.98
N ARG A 113 -26.04 4.14 8.15
CA ARG A 113 -26.25 2.72 7.75
C ARG A 113 -26.07 1.63 8.82
N GLY A 114 -25.86 1.95 10.10
CA GLY A 114 -25.85 0.92 11.16
C GLY A 114 -24.87 -0.23 10.89
N GLU A 115 -23.63 0.10 10.55
CA GLU A 115 -22.61 -0.89 10.18
C GLU A 115 -21.94 -1.51 11.41
N ASP A 116 -21.69 -2.82 11.37
CA ASP A 116 -20.94 -3.51 12.42
C ASP A 116 -19.44 -3.26 12.27
N ALA A 117 -18.80 -2.82 13.35
CA ALA A 117 -17.35 -2.67 13.41
C ALA A 117 -16.68 -4.05 13.47
N LEU A 118 -15.73 -4.31 12.56
CA LEU A 118 -14.96 -5.55 12.52
C LEU A 118 -13.47 -5.29 12.84
N GLY A 119 -12.87 -6.20 13.61
CA GLY A 119 -11.46 -6.16 14.01
C GLY A 119 -11.17 -5.31 15.26
N ALA A 120 -9.96 -5.45 15.81
CA ALA A 120 -9.55 -4.79 17.04
C ALA A 120 -9.62 -3.24 16.92
N GLY A 121 -10.69 -2.67 17.46
CA GLY A 121 -10.95 -1.23 17.50
C GLY A 121 -11.49 -0.62 16.18
N GLY A 122 -12.21 -1.38 15.35
CA GLY A 122 -12.98 -0.81 14.23
C GLY A 122 -12.13 -0.23 13.09
N LEU A 123 -11.08 -0.95 12.68
CA LEU A 123 -10.26 -0.58 11.51
C LEU A 123 -11.05 -0.67 10.20
N VAL A 124 -12.06 -1.54 10.18
CA VAL A 124 -12.93 -1.79 9.03
C VAL A 124 -14.35 -2.00 9.55
N THR A 125 -15.35 -1.56 8.81
CA THR A 125 -16.76 -1.91 9.05
C THR A 125 -17.27 -2.82 7.92
N ARG A 126 -18.34 -3.57 8.15
CA ARG A 126 -18.98 -4.37 7.09
C ARG A 126 -20.42 -3.95 6.92
N ALA A 127 -20.86 -3.87 5.67
CA ALA A 127 -22.28 -3.70 5.38
C ALA A 127 -23.06 -4.91 5.89
N ALA A 128 -24.07 -4.69 6.74
CA ALA A 128 -25.11 -5.69 6.97
C ALA A 128 -25.87 -5.89 5.65
N TRP A 129 -25.99 -7.13 5.22
CA TRP A 129 -26.76 -7.52 4.03
C TRP A 129 -28.25 -7.56 4.36
#